data_AF-K5DC79-F1
#
_entry.id   AF-K5DC79-F1
#
_cell.length_a   1.000
_cell.length_b   1.000
_cell.length_c   1.000
_cell.angle_alpha   90.00
_cell.angle_beta   90.00
_cell.angle_gamma   90.00
#
_symmetry.space_group_name_H-M   'P 1'
#
loop_
_entity.id
_entity.type
_entity.pdbx_description
1 polymer ?
#
loop_
_entity_poly.entity_id
_entity_poly.type
_entity_poly.pdbx_seq_one_letter_code
_entity_poly.pdbx_strand_id
1 'polypeptide(L)'
;MNSICFWKGTATSLFGAALLTSLISAPARAAEGDPVAVRVWPGGTVTIESHWGLSVAIKGKTKNTEDLSDEEASTIPNADATVTVGESGRYLLSRPANKEEVTWQQVSREETKTDPVSVTPNDIQVSHLGGDAVHVQLDGIDLVVAGPGCTTETLASFQHIDAVIGSDLQRFVVEGSPMPVTVRNWISASSGSPDSVKVADQDHNTVAISSNSTESASEPVVVWWNVSPKPWQMSEEMNKLFAAMEKSCAESQAVFAKLTTAQMNFKPANGTHTPRWNVEHMMGRQLLFFSQMYHEADASIPVMDLNPAQMPPDYEFANADWDGAEEARQMQRVSDFSRRFAYLLDGYSVDDKVPGSRWPTLKALLKQMDRHYSEHTSNTEKKFALPGWPKN
;
A
#
# COMPACT_ATOMS: atom_id res chain seq x y z
N MET A 1 -10.22 -13.04 -85.34
CA MET A 1 -9.66 -11.68 -85.53
C MET A 1 -9.97 -10.88 -84.28
N ASN A 2 -8.91 -10.56 -83.51
CA ASN A 2 -8.61 -9.40 -82.63
C ASN A 2 -9.79 -8.66 -81.95
N SER A 3 -9.78 -8.22 -80.69
CA SER A 3 -8.78 -8.14 -79.62
C SER A 3 -9.50 -7.80 -78.31
N ILE A 4 -9.09 -8.49 -77.25
CA ILE A 4 -8.83 -8.07 -75.86
C ILE A 4 -9.28 -6.65 -75.43
N CYS A 5 -10.05 -6.58 -74.35
CA CYS A 5 -9.87 -5.59 -73.28
C CYS A 5 -10.11 -6.23 -71.90
N PHE A 6 -9.06 -6.24 -71.08
CA PHE A 6 -9.02 -6.65 -69.68
C PHE A 6 -8.77 -5.41 -68.83
N TRP A 7 -9.48 -5.26 -67.71
CA TRP A 7 -8.92 -4.86 -66.41
C TRP A 7 -9.97 -5.09 -65.30
N LYS A 8 -9.78 -6.14 -64.47
CA LYS A 8 -9.24 -6.12 -63.08
C LYS A 8 -10.24 -5.46 -62.11
N GLY A 9 -10.97 -6.16 -61.23
CA GLY A 9 -10.52 -7.04 -60.12
C GLY A 9 -10.30 -6.15 -58.87
N THR A 10 -10.98 -6.32 -57.72
CA THR A 10 -11.00 -7.43 -56.74
C THR A 10 -12.15 -7.20 -55.73
N ALA A 11 -13.02 -8.17 -55.43
CA ALA A 11 -12.94 -9.21 -54.39
C ALA A 11 -13.12 -8.74 -52.91
N THR A 12 -14.23 -9.22 -52.31
CA THR A 12 -14.45 -9.65 -50.90
C THR A 12 -14.35 -8.66 -49.72
N SER A 13 -15.48 -8.47 -49.02
CA SER A 13 -15.65 -8.91 -47.63
C SER A 13 -17.12 -8.91 -47.19
N LEU A 14 -17.49 -9.96 -46.47
CA LEU A 14 -18.81 -10.34 -45.98
C LEU A 14 -18.61 -10.69 -44.49
N PHE A 15 -19.63 -10.46 -43.65
CA PHE A 15 -19.70 -10.65 -42.18
C PHE A 15 -18.99 -9.58 -41.34
N GLY A 16 -19.55 -9.06 -40.25
CA GLY A 16 -20.82 -9.29 -39.58
C GLY A 16 -20.92 -8.32 -38.40
N ALA A 17 -22.09 -7.71 -38.19
CA ALA A 17 -22.36 -6.92 -36.99
C ALA A 17 -23.32 -7.73 -36.11
N ALA A 18 -22.74 -8.66 -35.35
CA ALA A 18 -23.46 -9.35 -34.30
C ALA A 18 -23.43 -8.49 -33.02
N LEU A 19 -24.64 -8.22 -32.56
CA LEU A 19 -25.06 -7.87 -31.21
C LEU A 19 -24.09 -8.38 -30.11
N LEU A 20 -23.58 -7.46 -29.28
CA LEU A 20 -23.09 -7.78 -27.93
C LEU A 20 -23.43 -6.61 -27.00
N THR A 21 -24.68 -6.62 -26.58
CA THR A 21 -25.13 -6.05 -25.31
C THR A 21 -24.37 -6.70 -24.15
N SER A 22 -24.12 -5.88 -23.13
CA SER A 22 -23.82 -6.24 -21.74
C SER A 22 -22.52 -7.00 -21.46
N LEU A 23 -21.47 -6.23 -21.15
CA LEU A 23 -20.73 -6.43 -19.91
C LEU A 23 -20.61 -5.06 -19.22
N ILE A 24 -21.69 -4.69 -18.53
CA ILE A 24 -21.57 -3.77 -17.39
C ILE A 24 -20.88 -4.59 -16.31
N SER A 25 -19.55 -4.57 -16.30
CA SER A 25 -18.77 -5.02 -15.15
C SER A 25 -18.29 -3.78 -14.42
N ALA A 26 -19.08 -3.35 -13.44
CA ALA A 26 -18.55 -2.71 -12.25
C ALA A 26 -19.17 -3.44 -11.06
N PRO A 27 -18.32 -3.93 -10.16
CA PRO A 27 -17.96 -3.08 -9.03
C PRO A 27 -16.50 -2.63 -9.11
N ALA A 28 -16.32 -1.32 -8.92
CA ALA A 28 -15.12 -0.72 -8.33
C ALA A 28 -14.69 -1.52 -7.07
N ARG A 29 -13.42 -1.71 -6.69
CA ARG A 29 -12.22 -0.89 -6.88
C ARG A 29 -10.99 -1.65 -6.36
N ALA A 30 -9.86 -1.57 -7.07
CA ALA A 30 -8.53 -1.49 -6.45
C ALA A 30 -7.80 -0.33 -7.14
N ALA A 31 -7.80 0.84 -6.47
CA ALA A 31 -7.02 2.06 -6.74
C ALA A 31 -7.46 3.08 -5.67
N GLU A 32 -6.63 3.65 -4.78
CA GLU A 32 -5.16 3.69 -4.60
C GLU A 32 -4.76 3.08 -3.24
N GLY A 33 -3.57 2.47 -3.10
CA GLY A 33 -2.97 2.13 -1.78
C GLY A 33 -2.42 0.70 -1.55
N ASP A 34 -2.48 -0.21 -2.52
CA ASP A 34 -1.81 -1.52 -2.37
C ASP A 34 -0.28 -1.38 -2.46
N PRO A 35 0.53 -2.13 -1.69
CA PRO A 35 0.18 -3.08 -0.62
C PRO A 35 0.10 -2.43 0.78
N VAL A 36 -0.67 -3.05 1.68
CA VAL A 36 -0.60 -2.78 3.13
C VAL A 36 0.50 -3.62 3.78
N ALA A 37 1.04 -3.16 4.91
CA ALA A 37 1.90 -3.99 5.74
C ALA A 37 1.11 -4.58 6.92
N VAL A 38 1.20 -5.91 7.05
CA VAL A 38 0.75 -6.66 8.22
C VAL A 38 1.99 -7.10 8.99
N ARG A 39 2.05 -6.80 10.29
CA ARG A 39 3.15 -7.27 11.14
C ARG A 39 2.67 -8.00 12.38
N VAL A 40 3.29 -9.14 12.68
CA VAL A 40 2.99 -9.97 13.86
C VAL A 40 4.11 -9.83 14.90
N TRP A 41 3.82 -9.24 16.04
CA TRP A 41 4.79 -8.92 17.09
C TRP A 41 4.80 -9.97 18.21
N PRO A 42 5.79 -9.91 19.13
CA PRO A 42 5.75 -10.69 20.36
C PRO A 42 4.42 -10.50 21.11
N GLY A 43 3.96 -11.56 21.77
CA GLY A 43 2.66 -11.56 22.46
C GLY A 43 1.45 -11.60 21.52
N GLY A 44 1.64 -11.81 20.21
CA GLY A 44 0.55 -11.92 19.24
C GLY A 44 -0.11 -10.60 18.90
N THR A 45 0.52 -9.47 19.22
CA THR A 45 0.04 -8.16 18.76
C THR A 45 0.20 -8.06 17.25
N VAL A 46 -0.82 -7.60 16.55
CA VAL A 46 -0.78 -7.41 15.10
C VAL A 46 -0.85 -5.91 14.81
N THR A 47 0.06 -5.38 14.01
CA THR A 47 -0.07 -4.01 13.48
C THR A 47 -0.36 -4.06 11.99
N ILE A 48 -1.36 -3.29 11.56
CA ILE A 48 -1.74 -3.13 10.17
C ILE A 48 -1.48 -1.68 9.78
N GLU A 49 -0.74 -1.45 8.70
CA GLU A 49 -0.33 -0.13 8.23
C GLU A 49 -0.72 0.07 6.76
N SER A 50 -1.55 1.09 6.52
CA SER A 50 -2.02 1.51 5.19
C SER A 50 -0.94 2.20 4.36
N HIS A 51 -1.16 2.34 3.05
CA HIS A 51 -0.29 3.16 2.20
C HIS A 51 -0.33 4.65 2.56
N TRP A 52 -1.43 5.10 3.17
CA TRP A 52 -1.59 6.47 3.65
C TRP A 52 -0.81 6.79 4.93
N GLY A 53 -0.10 5.80 5.49
CA GLY A 53 0.69 5.94 6.71
C GLY A 53 -0.16 5.93 7.98
N LEU A 54 -1.42 5.49 7.90
CA LEU A 54 -2.25 5.22 9.07
C LEU A 54 -2.04 3.78 9.55
N SER A 55 -2.08 3.59 10.86
CA SER A 55 -1.77 2.32 11.51
C SER A 55 -2.74 1.97 12.63
N VAL A 56 -3.10 0.69 12.73
CA VAL A 56 -3.89 0.15 13.83
C VAL A 56 -3.14 -1.02 14.47
N ALA A 57 -3.03 -1.01 15.79
CA ALA A 57 -2.56 -2.15 16.57
C ALA A 57 -3.74 -2.95 17.15
N ILE A 58 -3.68 -4.27 17.02
CA ILE A 58 -4.68 -5.20 17.53
C ILE A 58 -3.97 -6.12 18.53
N LYS A 59 -4.33 -5.99 19.80
CA LYS A 59 -3.75 -6.80 20.88
C LYS A 59 -4.55 -8.09 21.06
N GLY A 60 -3.85 -9.22 21.13
CA GLY A 60 -4.46 -10.51 21.44
C GLY A 60 -4.97 -10.59 22.88
N LYS A 61 -5.93 -11.50 23.13
CA LYS A 61 -6.52 -11.75 24.47
C LYS A 61 -5.65 -12.66 25.36
N THR A 62 -4.72 -13.40 24.75
CA THR A 62 -3.98 -14.49 25.41
C THR A 62 -2.51 -14.15 25.56
N LYS A 63 -2.08 -14.15 26.83
CA LYS A 63 -0.89 -13.50 27.43
C LYS A 63 -1.03 -11.99 27.45
N ASN A 64 -1.12 -11.44 28.66
CA ASN A 64 -1.09 -10.00 28.84
C ASN A 64 0.16 -9.48 28.12
N THR A 65 0.06 -8.32 27.47
CA THR A 65 1.26 -7.56 27.09
C THR A 65 2.16 -7.26 28.31
N GLU A 66 1.64 -7.46 29.53
CA GLU A 66 2.35 -7.46 30.81
C GLU A 66 3.29 -8.67 31.04
N ASP A 67 3.14 -9.77 30.28
CA ASP A 67 4.05 -10.92 30.32
C ASP A 67 5.24 -10.78 29.34
N LEU A 68 5.24 -9.74 28.50
CA LEU A 68 6.37 -9.42 27.65
C LEU A 68 7.47 -8.80 28.49
N SER A 69 8.72 -9.12 28.17
CA SER A 69 9.84 -8.33 28.68
C SER A 69 9.75 -6.89 28.18
N ASP A 70 10.28 -5.93 28.94
CA ASP A 70 10.37 -4.52 28.51
C ASP A 70 11.06 -4.39 27.14
N GLU A 71 12.04 -5.26 26.87
CA GLU A 71 12.74 -5.34 25.59
C GLU A 71 11.78 -5.72 24.45
N GLU A 72 10.98 -6.78 24.61
CA GLU A 72 9.99 -7.19 23.60
C GLU A 72 8.90 -6.15 23.40
N ALA A 73 8.37 -5.58 24.48
CA ALA A 73 7.36 -4.52 24.42
C ALA A 73 7.88 -3.27 23.68
N SER A 74 9.16 -2.93 23.86
CA SER A 74 9.79 -1.79 23.19
C SER A 74 9.93 -1.96 21.67
N THR A 75 9.85 -3.19 21.15
CA THR A 75 9.89 -3.45 19.70
C THR A 75 8.57 -3.15 19.00
N ILE A 76 7.46 -3.11 19.74
CA ILE A 76 6.13 -2.87 19.17
C ILE A 76 5.98 -1.36 18.91
N PRO A 77 5.81 -0.91 17.65
CA PRO A 77 5.67 0.51 17.36
C PRO A 77 4.35 1.05 17.89
N ASN A 78 4.33 2.34 18.21
CA ASN A 78 3.08 3.04 18.48
C ASN A 78 2.25 3.10 17.20
N ALA A 79 0.97 2.77 17.32
CA ALA A 79 -0.01 2.90 16.25
C ALA A 79 -0.94 4.09 16.50
N ASP A 80 -1.56 4.62 15.45
CA ASP A 80 -2.51 5.73 15.55
C ASP A 80 -3.77 5.34 16.35
N ALA A 81 -4.16 4.07 16.29
CA ALA A 81 -5.20 3.49 17.14
C ALA A 81 -4.82 2.10 17.64
N THR A 82 -5.41 1.71 18.77
CA THR A 82 -5.25 0.38 19.36
C THR A 82 -6.62 -0.18 19.77
N VAL A 83 -6.85 -1.45 19.45
CA VAL A 83 -8.00 -2.22 19.93
C VAL A 83 -7.56 -3.57 20.50
N THR A 84 -8.41 -4.20 21.31
CA THR A 84 -8.12 -5.51 21.90
C THR A 84 -9.13 -6.56 21.41
N VAL A 85 -8.63 -7.73 21.01
CA VAL A 85 -9.49 -8.90 20.78
C VAL A 85 -10.20 -9.24 22.09
N GLY A 86 -11.53 -9.32 22.09
CA GLY A 86 -12.34 -9.41 23.31
C GLY A 86 -13.30 -8.24 23.48
N GLU A 87 -12.97 -7.09 22.93
CA GLU A 87 -13.80 -5.89 23.00
C GLU A 87 -14.95 -5.94 21.99
N SER A 88 -15.82 -4.94 22.07
CA SER A 88 -16.95 -4.76 21.16
C SER A 88 -16.94 -3.34 20.61
N GLY A 89 -17.41 -3.16 19.38
CA GLY A 89 -17.52 -1.85 18.76
C GLY A 89 -17.19 -1.89 17.28
N ARG A 90 -17.46 -0.77 16.63
CA ARG A 90 -16.99 -0.47 15.29
C ARG A 90 -16.38 0.92 15.33
N TYR A 91 -15.25 1.08 14.67
CA TYR A 91 -14.46 2.29 14.73
C TYR A 91 -13.96 2.66 13.34
N LEU A 92 -13.72 3.96 13.15
CA LEU A 92 -13.14 4.54 11.96
C LEU A 92 -11.91 5.34 12.37
N LEU A 93 -10.76 4.98 11.79
CA LEU A 93 -9.56 5.80 11.79
C LEU A 93 -9.51 6.56 10.47
N SER A 94 -9.40 7.89 10.51
CA SER A 94 -9.38 8.70 9.29
C SER A 94 -8.49 9.92 9.44
N ARG A 95 -7.80 10.31 8.36
CA ARG A 95 -7.16 11.62 8.22
C ARG A 95 -7.52 12.22 6.87
N PRO A 96 -8.56 13.06 6.76
CA PRO A 96 -8.91 13.73 5.50
C PRO A 96 -7.73 14.55 4.95
N ALA A 97 -7.67 14.72 3.62
CA ALA A 97 -6.65 15.54 2.99
C ALA A 97 -6.61 16.96 3.57
N ASN A 98 -5.40 17.54 3.66
CA ASN A 98 -5.15 18.84 4.29
C ASN A 98 -5.49 18.90 5.80
N LYS A 99 -5.72 17.76 6.46
CA LYS A 99 -5.84 17.68 7.92
C LYS A 99 -4.56 17.13 8.53
N GLU A 100 -4.11 17.79 9.60
CA GLU A 100 -2.91 17.39 10.33
C GLU A 100 -3.16 16.17 11.22
N GLU A 101 -4.25 16.20 11.98
CA GLU A 101 -4.57 15.19 12.98
C GLU A 101 -5.31 13.98 12.38
N VAL A 102 -4.99 12.80 12.91
CA VAL A 102 -5.80 11.59 12.70
C VAL A 102 -6.98 11.63 13.66
N THR A 103 -8.13 11.17 13.20
CA THR A 103 -9.34 11.02 14.01
C THR A 103 -9.62 9.53 14.23
N TRP A 104 -9.95 9.17 15.47
CA TRP A 104 -10.38 7.83 15.85
C TRP A 104 -11.76 7.93 16.50
N GLN A 105 -12.78 7.36 15.84
CA GLN A 105 -14.16 7.56 16.24
C GLN A 105 -14.91 6.23 16.26
N GLN A 106 -15.71 6.01 17.30
CA GLN A 106 -16.66 4.90 17.33
C GLN A 106 -17.85 5.23 16.44
N VAL A 107 -18.19 4.33 15.51
CA VAL A 107 -19.32 4.49 14.59
C VAL A 107 -20.49 3.61 15.01
N SER A 108 -21.71 4.15 14.94
CA SER A 108 -22.90 3.44 15.39
C SER A 108 -23.35 2.38 14.37
N ARG A 109 -24.02 1.33 14.85
CA ARG A 109 -24.51 0.21 14.01
C ARG A 109 -25.63 0.65 13.03
N GLU A 110 -26.31 1.76 13.32
CA GLU A 110 -27.57 2.17 12.67
C GLU A 110 -27.40 3.08 11.43
N GLU A 111 -26.20 3.56 11.10
CA GLU A 111 -25.96 4.32 9.86
C GLU A 111 -26.00 3.44 8.59
N THR A 112 -26.42 2.19 8.72
CA THR A 112 -26.56 1.24 7.62
C THR A 112 -27.97 1.27 7.03
N LYS A 113 -28.23 2.23 6.13
CA LYS A 113 -29.11 1.97 4.96
C LYS A 113 -29.10 3.02 3.86
N THR A 114 -28.55 4.21 4.03
CA THR A 114 -28.54 5.22 2.94
C THR A 114 -27.27 6.02 2.77
N ASP A 115 -26.35 6.05 3.74
CA ASP A 115 -25.05 6.70 3.54
C ASP A 115 -23.95 5.67 3.76
N PRO A 116 -23.21 5.24 2.72
CA PRO A 116 -21.96 4.53 2.96
C PRO A 116 -21.08 5.49 3.75
N VAL A 117 -20.64 5.09 4.96
CA VAL A 117 -19.46 5.69 5.60
C VAL A 117 -18.40 5.67 4.51
N SER A 118 -18.13 6.85 3.93
CA SER A 118 -17.40 6.96 2.68
C SER A 118 -16.02 6.37 2.88
N VAL A 119 -15.78 5.16 2.37
CA VAL A 119 -14.47 4.51 2.41
C VAL A 119 -13.57 5.27 1.45
N THR A 120 -12.96 6.35 1.94
CA THR A 120 -11.87 7.01 1.24
C THR A 120 -10.58 6.22 1.49
N PRO A 121 -9.58 6.26 0.59
CA PRO A 121 -8.38 5.43 0.72
C PRO A 121 -7.53 5.76 1.97
N ASN A 122 -7.81 6.89 2.62
CA ASN A 122 -7.21 7.34 3.88
C ASN A 122 -8.01 6.92 5.14
N ASP A 123 -8.87 5.91 5.04
CA ASP A 123 -9.67 5.40 6.16
C ASP A 123 -9.32 3.94 6.50
N ILE A 124 -9.26 3.63 7.80
CA ILE A 124 -9.20 2.25 8.31
C ILE A 124 -10.44 2.00 9.16
N GLN A 125 -11.28 1.07 8.72
CA GLN A 125 -12.43 0.61 9.48
C GLN A 125 -12.06 -0.61 10.31
N VAL A 126 -12.45 -0.60 11.58
CA VAL A 126 -12.16 -1.68 12.54
C VAL A 126 -13.47 -2.13 13.17
N SER A 127 -13.80 -3.41 13.05
CA SER A 127 -15.05 -3.99 13.58
C SER A 127 -14.76 -5.20 14.45
N HIS A 128 -15.24 -5.20 15.69
CA HIS A 128 -15.17 -6.39 16.54
C HIS A 128 -16.27 -7.40 16.15
N LEU A 129 -15.86 -8.64 15.90
CA LEU A 129 -16.75 -9.74 15.51
C LEU A 129 -17.05 -10.60 16.74
N GLY A 130 -18.11 -10.25 17.47
CA GLY A 130 -18.57 -11.04 18.62
C GLY A 130 -17.58 -11.10 19.80
N GLY A 131 -16.57 -10.23 19.84
CA GLY A 131 -15.50 -10.25 20.84
C GLY A 131 -14.40 -11.29 20.58
N ASP A 132 -14.50 -12.07 19.50
CA ASP A 132 -13.60 -13.20 19.26
C ASP A 132 -12.66 -13.00 18.07
N ALA A 133 -12.93 -11.99 17.24
CA ALA A 133 -12.05 -11.55 16.16
C ALA A 133 -12.21 -10.04 15.92
N VAL A 134 -11.26 -9.47 15.19
CA VAL A 134 -11.30 -8.08 14.71
C VAL A 134 -11.19 -8.11 13.19
N HIS A 135 -12.17 -7.52 12.51
CA HIS A 135 -12.17 -7.29 11.08
C HIS A 135 -11.65 -5.89 10.79
N VAL A 136 -10.75 -5.76 9.82
CA VAL A 136 -10.17 -4.50 9.40
C VAL A 136 -10.35 -4.35 7.90
N GLN A 137 -10.88 -3.20 7.48
CA GLN A 137 -11.02 -2.82 6.07
C GLN A 137 -10.22 -1.53 5.83
N LEU A 138 -9.37 -1.55 4.81
CA LEU A 138 -8.51 -0.42 4.41
C LEU A 138 -8.02 -0.66 2.98
N ASP A 139 -7.67 0.38 2.23
CA ASP A 139 -6.99 0.27 0.92
C ASP A 139 -7.60 -0.75 -0.08
N GLY A 140 -8.90 -1.07 0.05
CA GLY A 140 -9.59 -2.06 -0.79
C GLY A 140 -9.43 -3.53 -0.36
N ILE A 141 -8.80 -3.80 0.79
CA ILE A 141 -8.61 -5.15 1.34
C ILE A 141 -9.43 -5.41 2.61
N ASP A 142 -9.67 -6.69 2.87
CA ASP A 142 -10.37 -7.23 4.04
C ASP A 142 -9.45 -8.16 4.86
N LEU A 143 -9.16 -7.77 6.09
CA LEU A 143 -8.29 -8.53 7.01
C LEU A 143 -9.05 -8.98 8.25
N VAL A 144 -8.77 -10.18 8.75
CA VAL A 144 -9.32 -10.66 10.02
C VAL A 144 -8.20 -11.08 10.97
N VAL A 145 -8.14 -10.43 12.14
CA VAL A 145 -7.30 -10.89 13.26
C VAL A 145 -8.14 -11.81 14.14
N ALA A 146 -7.84 -13.12 14.06
CA ALA A 146 -8.57 -14.19 14.71
C ALA A 146 -8.10 -14.42 16.15
N GLY A 147 -8.98 -14.19 17.11
CA GLY A 147 -8.80 -14.61 18.50
C GLY A 147 -9.16 -16.07 18.74
N PRO A 148 -8.96 -16.58 19.97
CA PRO A 148 -9.23 -17.98 20.32
C PRO A 148 -10.67 -18.43 20.09
N GLY A 149 -11.65 -17.53 20.18
CA GLY A 149 -13.07 -17.85 19.95
C GLY A 149 -13.51 -17.74 18.49
N CYS A 150 -12.64 -17.29 17.57
CA CYS A 150 -13.00 -17.16 16.16
C CYS A 150 -13.21 -18.55 15.55
N THR A 151 -14.34 -18.74 14.85
CA THR A 151 -14.72 -20.02 14.23
C THR A 151 -14.76 -19.93 12.70
N THR A 152 -14.90 -21.08 12.04
CA THR A 152 -15.12 -21.16 10.59
C THR A 152 -16.38 -20.43 10.15
N GLU A 153 -17.44 -20.43 10.96
CA GLU A 153 -18.68 -19.69 10.69
C GLU A 153 -18.45 -18.17 10.72
N THR A 154 -17.60 -17.68 11.63
CA THR A 154 -17.19 -16.27 11.65
C THR A 154 -16.53 -15.88 10.33
N LEU A 155 -15.59 -16.69 9.85
CA LEU A 155 -14.90 -16.43 8.57
C LEU A 155 -15.83 -16.58 7.36
N ALA A 156 -16.75 -17.55 7.39
CA ALA A 156 -17.73 -17.78 6.33
C ALA A 156 -18.79 -16.67 6.20
N SER A 157 -18.88 -15.77 7.19
CA SER A 157 -19.78 -14.60 7.12
C SER A 157 -19.30 -13.51 6.14
N PHE A 158 -18.04 -13.60 5.68
CA PHE A 158 -17.45 -12.68 4.72
C PHE A 158 -17.51 -13.25 3.31
N GLN A 159 -17.78 -12.39 2.32
CA GLN A 159 -17.72 -12.78 0.92
C GLN A 159 -16.28 -13.01 0.44
N HIS A 160 -15.33 -12.27 1.00
CA HIS A 160 -13.91 -12.30 0.65
C HIS A 160 -13.07 -11.86 1.86
N ILE A 161 -11.89 -12.48 2.05
CA ILE A 161 -10.90 -12.13 3.07
C ILE A 161 -9.51 -12.24 2.45
N ASP A 162 -8.77 -11.13 2.39
CA ASP A 162 -7.41 -11.13 1.83
C ASP A 162 -6.42 -11.83 2.76
N ALA A 163 -6.55 -11.64 4.07
CA ALA A 163 -5.76 -12.39 5.04
C ALA A 163 -6.47 -12.65 6.38
N VAL A 164 -6.18 -13.82 6.96
CA VAL A 164 -6.47 -14.17 8.35
C VAL A 164 -5.15 -14.21 9.13
N ILE A 165 -5.09 -13.48 10.23
CA ILE A 165 -3.91 -13.35 11.09
C ILE A 165 -4.24 -13.88 12.48
N GLY A 166 -3.36 -14.66 13.08
CA GLY A 166 -3.56 -15.07 14.47
C GLY A 166 -2.64 -16.20 14.91
N SER A 167 -2.79 -16.58 16.17
CA SER A 167 -2.18 -17.78 16.72
C SER A 167 -3.08 -18.99 16.50
N ASP A 168 -2.49 -20.17 16.32
CA ASP A 168 -3.22 -21.46 16.23
C ASP A 168 -4.21 -21.50 15.05
N LEU A 169 -3.85 -20.90 13.91
CA LEU A 169 -4.71 -20.90 12.73
C LEU A 169 -4.94 -22.30 12.16
N GLN A 170 -4.14 -23.30 12.52
CA GLN A 170 -4.25 -24.67 12.03
C GLN A 170 -5.59 -25.29 12.44
N ARG A 171 -6.23 -24.79 13.51
CA ARG A 171 -7.58 -25.21 13.93
C ARG A 171 -8.67 -24.99 12.86
N PHE A 172 -8.46 -24.06 11.94
CA PHE A 172 -9.38 -23.81 10.82
C PHE A 172 -9.20 -24.82 9.68
N VAL A 173 -8.16 -25.64 9.75
CA VAL A 173 -7.82 -26.65 8.74
C VAL A 173 -8.01 -28.03 9.38
N VAL A 174 -9.25 -28.53 9.29
CA VAL A 174 -9.59 -29.89 9.73
C VAL A 174 -9.34 -30.84 8.56
N GLU A 175 -8.65 -31.96 8.83
CA GLU A 175 -8.41 -33.01 7.83
C GLU A 175 -9.72 -33.43 7.14
N GLY A 176 -9.78 -33.24 5.82
CA GLY A 176 -10.97 -33.54 5.00
C GLY A 176 -11.98 -32.39 4.84
N SER A 177 -11.79 -31.23 5.48
CA SER A 177 -12.59 -30.02 5.25
C SER A 177 -11.78 -28.99 4.46
N PRO A 178 -12.30 -28.45 3.34
CA PRO A 178 -11.60 -27.42 2.61
C PRO A 178 -11.50 -26.16 3.48
N MET A 179 -10.36 -25.46 3.40
CA MET A 179 -10.25 -24.13 3.97
C MET A 179 -11.35 -23.22 3.41
N PRO A 180 -11.78 -22.19 4.15
CA PRO A 180 -12.62 -21.15 3.58
C PRO A 180 -11.98 -20.64 2.28
N VAL A 181 -12.60 -20.96 1.14
CA VAL A 181 -12.10 -20.60 -0.20
C VAL A 181 -11.99 -19.08 -0.40
N THR A 182 -12.57 -18.32 0.53
CA THR A 182 -12.55 -16.87 0.59
C THR A 182 -11.26 -16.31 1.19
N VAL A 183 -10.40 -17.13 1.82
CA VAL A 183 -9.16 -16.68 2.48
C VAL A 183 -7.94 -17.05 1.64
N ARG A 184 -7.17 -16.03 1.22
CA ARG A 184 -5.95 -16.23 0.41
C ARG A 184 -4.69 -16.36 1.26
N ASN A 185 -4.54 -15.54 2.28
CA ASN A 185 -3.33 -15.51 3.11
C ASN A 185 -3.65 -15.91 4.55
N TRP A 186 -2.91 -16.86 5.08
CA TRP A 186 -2.94 -17.22 6.50
C TRP A 186 -1.61 -16.82 7.12
N ILE A 187 -1.61 -15.90 8.08
CA ILE A 187 -0.37 -15.34 8.65
C ILE A 187 -0.29 -15.74 10.12
N SER A 188 0.72 -16.54 10.45
CA SER A 188 0.92 -17.03 11.81
C SER A 188 2.39 -16.99 12.22
N ALA A 189 2.62 -16.69 13.50
CA ALA A 189 3.94 -16.82 14.11
C ALA A 189 4.28 -18.28 14.52
N SER A 190 3.35 -19.22 14.37
CA SER A 190 3.54 -20.63 14.69
C SER A 190 3.91 -21.44 13.45
N SER A 191 4.88 -22.35 13.57
CA SER A 191 5.43 -23.16 12.46
C SER A 191 4.55 -24.31 11.96
N GLY A 192 3.36 -24.54 12.53
CA GLY A 192 2.44 -25.54 12.01
C GLY A 192 1.81 -25.04 10.71
N SER A 193 1.97 -25.76 9.61
CA SER A 193 1.22 -25.47 8.39
C SER A 193 0.53 -26.76 7.92
N PRO A 194 -0.65 -26.69 7.31
CA PRO A 194 -1.27 -27.85 6.70
C PRO A 194 -0.50 -28.32 5.46
N ASP A 195 -0.43 -29.62 5.20
CA ASP A 195 0.29 -30.18 4.03
C ASP A 195 -0.30 -29.75 2.67
N SER A 196 -1.55 -29.28 2.65
CA SER A 196 -2.30 -28.95 1.44
C SER A 196 -2.11 -27.52 0.93
N VAL A 197 -1.20 -26.73 1.51
CA VAL A 197 -1.07 -25.29 1.22
C VAL A 197 0.34 -24.93 0.76
N LYS A 198 0.47 -23.84 0.01
CA LYS A 198 1.78 -23.27 -0.27
C LYS A 198 2.28 -22.58 1.00
N VAL A 199 3.42 -23.04 1.53
CA VAL A 199 4.05 -22.44 2.70
C VAL A 199 5.09 -21.42 2.27
N ALA A 200 5.11 -20.27 2.93
CA ALA A 200 6.11 -19.23 2.80
C ALA A 200 6.68 -18.91 4.19
N ASP A 201 7.92 -19.34 4.43
CA ASP A 201 8.62 -19.06 5.68
C ASP A 201 9.35 -17.72 5.60
N GLN A 202 9.19 -16.88 6.62
CA GLN A 202 9.89 -15.62 6.79
C GLN A 202 10.50 -15.54 8.20
N ASP A 203 11.78 -15.18 8.28
CA ASP A 203 12.50 -15.04 9.54
C ASP A 203 12.29 -13.68 10.23
N HIS A 204 11.39 -12.88 9.67
CA HIS A 204 10.91 -11.61 10.20
C HIS A 204 9.38 -11.51 10.21
N ASN A 205 8.86 -10.41 10.76
CA ASN A 205 7.47 -10.27 11.16
C ASN A 205 6.52 -9.62 10.16
N THR A 206 6.99 -9.23 8.98
CA THR A 206 6.27 -8.34 8.06
C THR A 206 5.84 -9.08 6.80
N VAL A 207 4.58 -8.90 6.40
CA VAL A 207 4.01 -9.43 5.15
C VAL A 207 3.31 -8.28 4.41
N ALA A 208 3.55 -8.18 3.11
CA ALA A 208 2.80 -7.31 2.22
C ALA A 208 1.49 -8.00 1.81
N ILE A 209 0.36 -7.30 1.90
CA ILE A 209 -0.95 -7.82 1.49
C ILE A 209 -1.59 -6.81 0.54
N SER A 210 -2.06 -7.30 -0.61
CA SER A 210 -2.71 -6.50 -1.65
C SER A 210 -4.05 -7.10 -2.03
N SER A 211 -4.96 -6.25 -2.51
CA SER A 211 -6.23 -6.67 -3.09
C SER A 211 -6.01 -7.29 -4.48
N ASN A 212 -5.62 -8.57 -4.54
CA ASN A 212 -5.36 -9.21 -5.83
C ASN A 212 -6.67 -9.52 -6.57
N SER A 213 -7.09 -8.57 -7.42
CA SER A 213 -8.18 -8.73 -8.41
C SER A 213 -7.75 -9.43 -9.71
N THR A 214 -6.46 -9.77 -9.88
CA THR A 214 -5.87 -10.15 -11.17
C THR A 214 -5.25 -11.54 -11.26
N GLU A 215 -5.67 -12.53 -10.48
CA GLU A 215 -5.45 -13.92 -10.86
C GLU A 215 -6.67 -14.47 -11.60
N SER A 216 -6.55 -14.49 -12.93
CA SER A 216 -7.34 -15.31 -13.86
C SER A 216 -6.99 -16.81 -13.75
N ALA A 217 -6.25 -17.22 -12.71
CA ALA A 217 -6.06 -18.61 -12.37
C ALA A 217 -7.41 -19.20 -11.93
N SER A 218 -7.77 -20.36 -12.47
CA SER A 218 -9.06 -21.01 -12.21
C SER A 218 -9.28 -21.38 -10.73
N GLU A 219 -8.24 -21.29 -9.89
CA GLU A 219 -8.31 -21.46 -8.43
C GLU A 219 -7.31 -20.50 -7.74
N PRO A 220 -7.74 -19.73 -6.71
CA PRO A 220 -6.83 -18.87 -5.95
C PRO A 220 -5.83 -19.72 -5.15
N VAL A 221 -4.53 -19.44 -5.28
CA VAL A 221 -3.50 -20.11 -4.49
C VAL A 221 -3.57 -19.62 -3.05
N VAL A 222 -3.87 -20.52 -2.11
CA VAL A 222 -3.81 -20.21 -0.68
C VAL A 222 -2.36 -20.29 -0.20
N VAL A 223 -1.90 -19.22 0.46
CA VAL A 223 -0.55 -19.09 1.01
C VAL A 223 -0.60 -19.07 2.53
N TRP A 224 0.26 -19.87 3.15
CA TRP A 224 0.48 -19.92 4.58
C TRP A 224 1.83 -19.30 4.93
N TRP A 225 1.78 -18.14 5.58
CA TRP A 225 2.95 -17.39 6.02
C TRP A 225 3.33 -17.79 7.44
N ASN A 226 4.47 -18.48 7.56
CA ASN A 226 5.12 -18.73 8.85
C ASN A 226 6.09 -17.58 9.11
N VAL A 227 5.71 -16.63 9.95
CA VAL A 227 6.51 -15.45 10.25
C VAL A 227 7.21 -15.57 11.60
N SER A 228 8.39 -14.99 11.73
CA SER A 228 9.01 -14.74 13.03
C SER A 228 8.39 -13.50 13.67
N PRO A 229 8.20 -13.42 15.00
CA PRO A 229 7.72 -12.18 15.62
C PRO A 229 8.78 -11.07 15.64
N LYS A 230 10.01 -11.33 15.17
CA LYS A 230 11.12 -10.37 15.18
C LYS A 230 11.03 -9.42 13.98
N PRO A 231 11.24 -8.11 14.17
CA PRO A 231 11.33 -7.19 13.04
C PRO A 231 12.58 -7.46 12.21
N TRP A 232 12.44 -7.37 10.88
CA TRP A 232 13.58 -7.43 9.97
C TRP A 232 14.57 -6.29 10.28
N GLN A 233 15.86 -6.59 10.21
CA GLN A 233 16.91 -5.62 10.45
C GLN A 233 17.65 -5.32 9.16
N MET A 234 17.51 -4.09 8.69
CA MET A 234 18.28 -3.59 7.56
C MET A 234 19.77 -3.58 7.89
N SER A 235 20.62 -4.03 6.96
CA SER A 235 22.08 -3.95 7.12
C SER A 235 22.54 -2.51 7.32
N GLU A 236 23.62 -2.31 8.09
CA GLU A 236 24.09 -0.97 8.47
C GLU A 236 24.37 -0.07 7.25
N GLU A 237 25.02 -0.61 6.21
CA GLU A 237 25.34 0.16 5.01
C GLU A 237 24.09 0.55 4.22
N MET A 238 23.13 -0.37 4.06
CA MET A 238 21.86 -0.08 3.41
C MET A 238 21.08 0.95 4.22
N ASN A 239 21.02 0.79 5.54
CA ASN A 239 20.33 1.70 6.44
C ASN A 239 20.88 3.12 6.37
N LYS A 240 22.20 3.29 6.29
CA LYS A 240 22.85 4.59 6.13
C LYS A 240 22.43 5.30 4.84
N LEU A 241 22.28 4.55 3.74
CA LEU A 241 21.88 5.11 2.44
C LEU A 241 20.40 5.47 2.40
N PHE A 242 19.52 4.63 2.95
CA PHE A 242 18.12 4.98 3.12
C PHE A 242 17.96 6.21 4.01
N ALA A 243 18.65 6.27 5.15
CA ALA A 243 18.59 7.42 6.06
C ALA A 243 19.04 8.73 5.39
N ALA A 244 20.02 8.68 4.49
CA ALA A 244 20.42 9.85 3.70
C ALA A 244 19.30 10.30 2.74
N MET A 245 18.70 9.38 2.00
CA MET A 245 17.56 9.66 1.11
C MET A 245 16.36 10.22 1.89
N GLU A 246 16.00 9.59 3.01
CA GLU A 246 14.90 10.01 3.90
C GLU A 246 15.14 11.41 4.46
N LYS A 247 16.38 11.72 4.84
CA LYS A 247 16.76 13.06 5.29
C LYS A 247 16.53 14.11 4.19
N SER A 248 16.97 13.85 2.96
CA SER A 248 16.77 14.77 1.84
C SER A 248 15.30 14.92 1.45
N CYS A 249 14.50 13.85 1.59
CA CYS A 249 13.05 13.91 1.49
C CYS A 249 12.46 14.82 2.58
N ALA A 250 12.83 14.64 3.85
CA ALA A 250 12.36 15.47 4.98
C ALA A 250 12.75 16.95 4.85
N GLU A 251 13.97 17.25 4.37
CA GLU A 251 14.39 18.62 4.08
C GLU A 251 13.52 19.26 2.98
N SER A 252 13.17 18.49 1.96
CA SER A 252 12.26 18.93 0.90
C SER A 252 10.85 19.15 1.44
N GLN A 253 10.31 18.21 2.23
CA GLN A 253 9.02 18.34 2.91
C GLN A 253 8.94 19.65 3.72
N ALA A 254 9.99 20.03 4.44
CA ALA A 254 10.03 21.26 5.24
C ALA A 254 9.94 22.56 4.39
N VAL A 255 10.30 22.51 3.11
CA VAL A 255 10.10 23.61 2.15
C VAL A 255 8.66 23.61 1.64
N PHE A 256 8.18 22.46 1.14
CA PHE A 256 6.87 22.34 0.53
C PHE A 256 5.72 22.53 1.53
N ALA A 257 5.86 22.05 2.77
CA ALA A 257 4.82 22.12 3.81
C ALA A 257 4.36 23.55 4.15
N LYS A 258 5.13 24.56 3.76
CA LYS A 258 4.82 25.98 3.99
C LYS A 258 4.00 26.61 2.87
N LEU A 259 3.82 25.91 1.75
CA LEU A 259 3.22 26.47 0.55
C LEU A 259 1.70 26.35 0.60
N THR A 260 1.00 27.43 0.24
CA THR A 260 -0.45 27.41 0.08
C THR A 260 -0.84 26.66 -1.20
N THR A 261 -2.09 26.22 -1.32
CA THR A 261 -2.60 25.57 -2.55
C THR A 261 -2.35 26.43 -3.79
N ALA A 262 -2.50 27.76 -3.68
CA ALA A 262 -2.23 28.69 -4.78
C ALA A 262 -0.75 28.69 -5.18
N GLN A 263 0.16 28.66 -4.21
CA GLN A 263 1.60 28.57 -4.43
C GLN A 263 1.99 27.21 -5.03
N MET A 264 1.41 26.11 -4.56
CA MET A 264 1.61 24.77 -5.12
C MET A 264 1.21 24.71 -6.61
N ASN A 265 0.11 25.38 -6.95
CA ASN A 265 -0.44 25.45 -8.30
C ASN A 265 0.16 26.56 -9.18
N PHE A 266 1.17 27.32 -8.69
CA PHE A 266 1.76 28.41 -9.45
C PHE A 266 2.36 27.89 -10.77
N LYS A 267 1.89 28.44 -11.90
CA LYS A 267 2.38 28.15 -13.25
C LYS A 267 3.36 29.24 -13.71
N PRO A 268 4.69 29.00 -13.68
CA PRO A 268 5.68 30.00 -14.04
C PRO A 268 5.60 30.42 -15.51
N ALA A 269 5.63 31.73 -15.79
CA ALA A 269 5.61 32.26 -17.16
C ALA A 269 6.85 31.90 -17.99
N ASN A 270 7.95 31.51 -17.33
CA ASN A 270 9.19 31.06 -18.00
C ASN A 270 9.12 29.60 -18.50
N GLY A 271 7.98 28.94 -18.37
CA GLY A 271 7.76 27.57 -18.86
C GLY A 271 8.38 26.47 -17.99
N THR A 272 8.91 26.79 -16.81
CA THR A 272 9.38 25.77 -15.85
C THR A 272 8.20 25.09 -15.14
N HIS A 273 8.43 23.88 -14.62
CA HIS A 273 7.40 23.11 -13.92
C HIS A 273 6.87 23.79 -12.65
N THR A 274 5.62 23.53 -12.29
CA THR A 274 5.01 24.05 -11.05
C THR A 274 5.67 23.47 -9.79
N PRO A 275 5.51 24.09 -8.61
CA PRO A 275 5.92 23.46 -7.36
C PRO A 275 5.27 22.08 -7.15
N ARG A 276 3.96 21.94 -7.37
CA ARG A 276 3.25 20.64 -7.28
C ARG A 276 3.85 19.57 -8.17
N TRP A 277 4.14 19.90 -9.43
CA TRP A 277 4.80 18.97 -10.35
C TRP A 277 6.11 18.45 -9.78
N ASN A 278 6.90 19.29 -9.10
CA ASN A 278 8.17 18.85 -8.53
C ASN A 278 7.95 17.86 -7.38
N VAL A 279 6.93 18.05 -6.55
CA VAL A 279 6.57 17.07 -5.52
C VAL A 279 6.13 15.76 -6.14
N GLU A 280 5.14 15.80 -7.04
CA GLU A 280 4.60 14.62 -7.70
C GLU A 280 5.69 13.86 -8.48
N HIS A 281 6.61 14.58 -9.12
CA HIS A 281 7.75 13.99 -9.81
C HIS A 281 8.76 13.33 -8.86
N MET A 282 9.11 13.99 -7.75
CA MET A 282 10.02 13.45 -6.75
C MET A 282 9.48 12.14 -6.16
N MET A 283 8.27 12.20 -5.62
CA MET A 283 7.63 11.05 -4.99
C MET A 283 7.29 9.96 -6.03
N GLY A 284 6.79 10.33 -7.21
CA GLY A 284 6.42 9.37 -8.26
C GLY A 284 7.61 8.60 -8.83
N ARG A 285 8.80 9.21 -8.90
CA ARG A 285 10.03 8.51 -9.31
C ARG A 285 10.51 7.53 -8.26
N GLN A 286 10.51 7.92 -6.99
CA GLN A 286 10.89 7.03 -5.90
C GLN A 286 9.93 5.83 -5.86
N LEU A 287 8.62 6.09 -5.84
CA LEU A 287 7.60 5.04 -5.78
C LEU A 287 7.75 4.03 -6.93
N LEU A 288 7.94 4.50 -8.15
CA LEU A 288 8.14 3.63 -9.31
C LEU A 288 9.40 2.77 -9.18
N PHE A 289 10.55 3.35 -8.83
CA PHE A 289 11.80 2.58 -8.79
C PHE A 289 11.80 1.52 -7.69
N PHE A 290 11.23 1.81 -6.52
CA PHE A 290 11.15 0.84 -5.43
C PHE A 290 10.09 -0.22 -5.69
N SER A 291 8.90 0.16 -6.16
CA SER A 291 7.84 -0.81 -6.48
C SER A 291 8.24 -1.79 -7.59
N GLN A 292 9.05 -1.38 -8.57
CA GLN A 292 9.62 -2.30 -9.57
C GLN A 292 10.51 -3.38 -8.95
N MET A 293 11.39 -3.00 -8.02
CA MET A 293 12.25 -3.98 -7.34
C MET A 293 11.43 -4.92 -6.45
N TYR A 294 10.43 -4.37 -5.74
CA TYR A 294 9.58 -5.15 -4.86
C TYR A 294 8.65 -6.10 -5.63
N HIS A 295 8.10 -5.67 -6.76
CA HIS A 295 7.28 -6.52 -7.63
C HIS A 295 8.06 -7.74 -8.16
N GLU A 296 9.34 -7.57 -8.48
CA GLU A 296 10.19 -8.69 -8.93
C GLU A 296 10.50 -9.69 -7.82
N ALA A 297 10.59 -9.20 -6.57
CA ALA A 297 10.74 -10.08 -5.40
C ALA A 297 9.41 -10.74 -5.00
N ASP A 298 8.31 -10.00 -5.09
CA ASP A 298 6.95 -10.40 -4.74
C ASP A 298 5.94 -9.75 -5.69
N ALA A 299 5.43 -10.55 -6.63
CA ALA A 299 4.50 -10.08 -7.66
C ALA A 299 3.13 -9.61 -7.11
N SER A 300 2.83 -9.87 -5.84
CA SER A 300 1.64 -9.32 -5.18
C SER A 300 1.75 -7.81 -4.93
N ILE A 301 2.96 -7.25 -4.94
CA ILE A 301 3.18 -5.81 -4.85
C ILE A 301 3.08 -5.23 -6.26
N PRO A 302 2.12 -4.34 -6.55
CA PRO A 302 2.00 -3.75 -7.88
C PRO A 302 3.17 -2.81 -8.19
N VAL A 303 3.53 -2.73 -9.47
CA VAL A 303 4.36 -1.63 -9.97
C VAL A 303 3.53 -0.36 -9.97
N MET A 304 3.96 0.65 -9.23
CA MET A 304 3.21 1.89 -9.02
C MET A 304 3.87 3.06 -9.75
N ASP A 305 3.22 3.58 -10.79
CA ASP A 305 3.68 4.74 -11.54
C ASP A 305 2.74 5.94 -11.32
N LEU A 306 3.13 6.82 -10.40
CA LEU A 306 2.46 8.11 -10.15
C LEU A 306 3.24 9.29 -10.76
N ASN A 307 4.10 9.05 -11.76
CA ASN A 307 4.86 10.13 -12.38
C ASN A 307 3.94 11.08 -13.16
N PRO A 308 4.05 12.40 -12.95
CA PRO A 308 3.31 13.36 -13.76
C PRO A 308 3.86 13.37 -15.20
N ALA A 309 3.01 13.80 -16.14
CA ALA A 309 3.44 14.08 -17.50
C ALA A 309 4.62 15.08 -17.48
N GLN A 310 5.64 14.82 -18.31
CA GLN A 310 6.89 15.58 -18.26
C GLN A 310 6.78 16.98 -18.87
N MET A 311 5.97 17.15 -19.91
CA MET A 311 5.87 18.45 -20.59
C MET A 311 4.90 19.33 -19.80
N PRO A 312 5.28 20.57 -19.41
CA PRO A 312 4.40 21.45 -18.65
C PRO A 312 3.01 21.69 -19.27
N PRO A 313 2.84 21.75 -20.61
CA PRO A 313 1.51 21.84 -21.22
C PRO A 313 0.62 20.60 -21.04
N ASP A 314 1.23 19.42 -20.89
CA ASP A 314 0.53 18.14 -20.79
C ASP A 314 0.26 17.75 -19.32
N TYR A 315 0.71 18.58 -18.38
CA TYR A 315 0.62 18.30 -16.96
C TYR A 315 -0.71 18.75 -16.37
N GLU A 316 -1.41 17.78 -15.76
CA GLU A 316 -2.59 17.98 -14.93
C GLU A 316 -2.25 17.63 -13.48
N PHE A 317 -2.69 18.48 -12.54
CA PHE A 317 -2.49 18.24 -11.10
C PHE A 317 -3.23 16.97 -10.69
N ALA A 318 -2.55 16.04 -10.01
CA ALA A 318 -3.21 14.86 -9.49
C ALA A 318 -4.23 15.26 -8.41
N ASN A 319 -3.86 16.19 -7.54
CA ASN A 319 -4.70 16.70 -6.46
C ASN A 319 -4.63 18.23 -6.38
N ALA A 320 -5.42 18.94 -7.19
CA ALA A 320 -5.31 20.40 -7.32
C ALA A 320 -5.64 21.19 -6.04
N ASP A 321 -6.39 20.59 -5.11
CA ASP A 321 -6.86 21.19 -3.86
C ASP A 321 -5.92 20.94 -2.67
N TRP A 322 -4.94 20.05 -2.79
CA TRP A 322 -3.96 19.79 -1.73
C TRP A 322 -3.08 21.00 -1.50
N ASP A 323 -2.86 21.37 -0.24
CA ASP A 323 -1.85 22.34 0.12
C ASP A 323 -0.44 21.70 0.12
N GLY A 324 0.58 22.51 0.40
CA GLY A 324 1.94 22.03 0.46
C GLY A 324 2.20 21.03 1.59
N ALA A 325 1.42 21.06 2.68
CA ALA A 325 1.57 20.14 3.80
C ALA A 325 1.03 18.74 3.48
N GLU A 326 -0.09 18.64 2.75
CA GLU A 326 -0.59 17.36 2.24
C GLU A 326 0.36 16.77 1.18
N GLU A 327 0.88 17.59 0.27
CA GLU A 327 1.88 17.15 -0.72
C GLU A 327 3.20 16.68 -0.05
N ALA A 328 3.67 17.39 0.98
CA ALA A 328 4.80 16.95 1.79
C ALA A 328 4.52 15.62 2.50
N ARG A 329 3.29 15.41 3.00
CA ARG A 329 2.87 14.14 3.59
C ARG A 329 2.87 13.02 2.55
N GLN A 330 2.52 13.28 1.30
CA GLN A 330 2.63 12.30 0.22
C GLN A 330 4.08 11.87 -0.05
N MET A 331 5.04 12.80 0.03
CA MET A 331 6.47 12.45 -0.04
C MET A 331 6.88 11.53 1.11
N GLN A 332 6.40 11.82 2.33
CA GLN A 332 6.65 10.96 3.49
C GLN A 332 6.07 9.56 3.29
N ARG A 333 4.83 9.44 2.82
CA ARG A 333 4.17 8.14 2.54
C ARG A 333 4.98 7.28 1.57
N VAL A 334 5.51 7.87 0.50
CA VAL A 334 6.38 7.15 -0.45
C VAL A 334 7.72 6.75 0.17
N SER A 335 8.28 7.61 1.02
CA SER A 335 9.49 7.29 1.78
C SER A 335 9.26 6.13 2.74
N ASP A 336 8.13 6.14 3.45
CA ASP A 336 7.72 5.07 4.36
C ASP A 336 7.48 3.78 3.59
N PHE A 337 6.80 3.82 2.44
CA PHE A 337 6.65 2.65 1.55
C PHE A 337 8.00 2.03 1.19
N SER A 338 8.98 2.85 0.81
CA SER A 338 10.33 2.39 0.44
C SER A 338 11.06 1.76 1.64
N ARG A 339 10.85 2.24 2.87
CA ARG A 339 11.46 1.60 4.05
C ARG A 339 10.69 0.36 4.49
N ARG A 340 9.36 0.44 4.54
CA ARG A 340 8.42 -0.57 5.02
C ARG A 340 8.62 -1.93 4.34
N PHE A 341 8.88 -1.93 3.03
CA PHE A 341 9.06 -3.13 2.24
C PHE A 341 10.52 -3.41 1.86
N ALA A 342 11.49 -2.71 2.45
CA ALA A 342 12.90 -2.92 2.16
C ALA A 342 13.41 -4.33 2.54
N TYR A 343 12.67 -5.08 3.36
CA TYR A 343 12.97 -6.49 3.64
C TYR A 343 12.96 -7.36 2.36
N LEU A 344 12.25 -6.95 1.31
CA LEU A 344 12.26 -7.64 0.01
C LEU A 344 13.60 -7.48 -0.74
N LEU A 345 14.50 -6.64 -0.23
CA LEU A 345 15.87 -6.49 -0.71
C LEU A 345 16.84 -7.31 0.15
N ASP A 346 16.34 -8.15 1.06
CA ASP A 346 17.19 -9.01 1.87
C ASP A 346 18.03 -9.95 0.99
N GLY A 347 19.27 -10.20 1.41
CA GLY A 347 20.26 -10.94 0.64
C GLY A 347 21.01 -10.13 -0.43
N TYR A 348 20.60 -8.89 -0.74
CA TYR A 348 21.36 -8.00 -1.63
C TYR A 348 22.30 -7.07 -0.85
N SER A 349 23.56 -6.98 -1.30
CA SER A 349 24.47 -5.90 -0.91
C SER A 349 24.11 -4.60 -1.63
N VAL A 350 24.53 -3.47 -1.09
CA VAL A 350 24.30 -2.16 -1.72
C VAL A 350 25.03 -2.01 -3.07
N ASP A 351 26.09 -2.79 -3.30
CA ASP A 351 26.85 -2.80 -4.55
C ASP A 351 26.29 -3.80 -5.58
N ASP A 352 25.22 -4.54 -5.24
CA ASP A 352 24.56 -5.47 -6.16
C ASP A 352 23.54 -4.78 -7.06
N LYS A 353 23.34 -5.36 -8.25
CA LYS A 353 22.22 -5.03 -9.12
C LYS A 353 20.98 -5.82 -8.67
N VAL A 354 19.97 -5.10 -8.21
CA VAL A 354 18.67 -5.67 -7.83
C VAL A 354 17.80 -5.88 -9.09
N PRO A 355 17.12 -7.04 -9.25
CA PRO A 355 16.10 -7.25 -10.28
C PRO A 355 15.04 -6.14 -10.29
N GLY A 356 14.48 -5.84 -11.47
CA GLY A 356 13.52 -4.73 -11.65
C GLY A 356 14.15 -3.35 -11.67
N SER A 357 15.36 -3.18 -11.10
CA SER A 357 16.08 -1.91 -11.14
C SER A 357 16.78 -1.67 -12.47
N ARG A 358 16.58 -0.47 -13.02
CA ARG A 358 17.38 0.03 -14.16
C ARG A 358 18.77 0.53 -13.76
N TRP A 359 19.01 0.72 -12.46
CA TRP A 359 20.28 1.25 -11.95
C TRP A 359 21.34 0.14 -11.87
N PRO A 360 22.63 0.47 -12.02
CA PRO A 360 23.68 -0.55 -11.98
C PRO A 360 23.83 -1.18 -10.59
N THR A 361 23.55 -0.43 -9.51
CA THR A 361 23.58 -0.94 -8.13
C THR A 361 22.50 -0.28 -7.29
N LEU A 362 22.11 -0.91 -6.17
CA LEU A 362 21.19 -0.32 -5.18
C LEU A 362 21.73 1.01 -4.63
N LYS A 363 23.03 1.08 -4.36
CA LYS A 363 23.74 2.30 -3.92
C LYS A 363 23.63 3.43 -4.93
N ALA A 364 23.68 3.13 -6.23
CA ALA A 364 23.50 4.13 -7.28
C ALA A 364 22.08 4.70 -7.28
N LEU A 365 21.06 3.85 -7.12
CA LEU A 365 19.67 4.29 -6.98
C LEU A 365 19.48 5.17 -5.73
N LEU A 366 19.91 4.71 -4.56
CA LEU A 366 19.71 5.44 -3.29
C LEU A 366 20.40 6.82 -3.31
N LYS A 367 21.63 6.89 -3.82
CA LYS A 367 22.33 8.19 -4.02
C LYS A 367 21.66 9.07 -5.06
N GLN A 368 21.07 8.49 -6.11
CA GLN A 368 20.30 9.27 -7.06
C GLN A 368 19.07 9.88 -6.40
N MET A 369 18.33 9.12 -5.58
CA MET A 369 17.12 9.61 -4.91
C MET A 369 17.46 10.71 -3.89
N ASP A 370 18.53 10.54 -3.10
CA ASP A 370 19.08 11.59 -2.24
C ASP A 370 19.30 12.91 -3.00
N ARG A 371 20.08 12.87 -4.09
CA ARG A 371 20.33 14.04 -4.94
C ARG A 371 19.06 14.60 -5.58
N HIS A 372 18.18 13.73 -6.06
CA HIS A 372 16.95 14.08 -6.78
C HIS A 372 16.06 15.01 -5.95
N TYR A 373 15.87 14.71 -4.66
CA TYR A 373 15.13 15.59 -3.75
C TYR A 373 15.75 16.98 -3.66
N SER A 374 17.07 17.05 -3.41
CA SER A 374 17.77 18.34 -3.28
C SER A 374 17.69 19.22 -4.53
N GLU A 375 17.81 18.63 -5.73
CA GLU A 375 17.83 19.35 -7.00
C GLU A 375 16.46 19.96 -7.32
N HIS A 376 15.39 19.17 -7.17
CA HIS A 376 14.02 19.62 -7.44
C HIS A 376 13.49 20.60 -6.38
N THR A 377 13.91 20.45 -5.12
CA THR A 377 13.64 21.42 -4.07
C THR A 377 14.30 22.77 -4.36
N SER A 378 15.58 22.80 -4.69
CA SER A 378 16.28 24.03 -5.07
C SER A 378 15.64 24.73 -6.28
N ASN A 379 15.18 23.94 -7.27
CA ASN A 379 14.46 24.48 -8.42
C ASN A 379 13.11 25.09 -8.05
N THR A 380 12.47 24.61 -6.99
CA THR A 380 11.23 25.18 -6.49
C THR A 380 11.46 26.46 -5.69
N GLU A 381 12.47 26.51 -4.82
CA GLU A 381 12.79 27.72 -4.06
C GLU A 381 13.10 28.93 -4.96
N LYS A 382 13.77 28.70 -6.09
CA LYS A 382 14.01 29.74 -7.11
C LYS A 382 12.71 30.38 -7.63
N LYS A 383 11.58 29.66 -7.58
CA LYS A 383 10.27 30.16 -8.05
C LYS A 383 9.67 31.20 -7.13
N PHE A 384 10.05 31.22 -5.85
CA PHE A 384 9.53 32.18 -4.89
C PHE A 384 9.90 33.63 -5.23
N ALA A 385 10.95 33.81 -6.04
CA ALA A 385 11.40 35.11 -6.54
C ALA A 385 10.83 35.47 -7.94
N LEU A 386 10.05 34.59 -8.58
CA LEU A 386 9.55 34.83 -9.93
C LEU A 386 8.39 35.84 -9.92
N PRO A 387 8.25 36.66 -10.98
CA PRO A 387 7.08 37.52 -11.16
C PRO A 387 5.79 36.70 -11.16
N GLY A 388 4.78 37.19 -10.45
CA GLY A 388 3.48 36.53 -10.34
C GLY A 388 3.39 35.45 -9.26
N TRP A 389 4.46 35.20 -8.48
CA TRP A 389 4.39 34.31 -7.33
C TRP A 389 3.25 34.71 -6.38
N PRO A 390 2.34 33.79 -6.01
CA PRO A 390 1.22 34.11 -5.14
C PRO A 390 1.67 34.59 -3.74
N LYS A 391 1.12 35.72 -3.30
CA LYS A 391 1.34 36.27 -1.97
C LYS A 391 0.26 35.71 -1.02
N ASN A 392 0.63 34.65 -0.30
CA ASN A 392 -0.17 33.89 0.67
C ASN A 392 -1.54 33.43 0.16
#